data_AF-A0A1I0X6H1-F1
#
_entry.id   AF-A0A1I0X6H1-F1
#
_cell.length_a   1.000
_cell.length_b   1.000
_cell.length_c   1.000
_cell.angle_alpha   90.00
_cell.angle_beta   90.00
_cell.angle_gamma   90.00
#
_symmetry.space_group_name_H-M   'P 1'
#
loop_
_entity.id
_entity.type
_entity.pdbx_description
1 polymer ?
#
loop_
_entity_poly.entity_id
_entity_poly.type
_entity_poly.pdbx_seq_one_letter_code
_entity_poly.pdbx_strand_id
1 'polypeptide(L)' 'MNEEARIRIAANDKLLKAVITLLAIKDPDLLDELDTIFALAADEGHSLADADRRTRLQLKQELEFIRSLASSALETAH' A
#
# COMPACT_ATOMS: atom_id res chain seq x y z
N MET A 1 -21.65 -1.96 -13.15
CA MET A 1 -20.59 -2.81 -12.56
C MET A 1 -21.27 -3.92 -11.77
N ASN A 2 -20.98 -5.20 -12.05
CA ASN A 2 -21.65 -6.35 -11.40
C ASN A 2 -21.17 -6.53 -9.94
N GLU A 3 -22.02 -7.01 -9.05
CA GLU A 3 -21.73 -7.20 -7.62
C GLU A 3 -20.56 -8.17 -7.39
N GLU A 4 -20.50 -9.22 -8.20
CA GLU A 4 -19.41 -10.18 -8.18
C GLU A 4 -18.05 -9.56 -8.57
N ALA A 5 -18.05 -8.50 -9.38
CA ALA A 5 -16.83 -7.76 -9.70
C ALA A 5 -16.39 -6.89 -8.51
N ARG A 6 -17.33 -6.28 -7.78
CA ARG A 6 -17.02 -5.51 -6.55
C ARG A 6 -16.41 -6.39 -5.45
N ILE A 7 -16.98 -7.58 -5.23
CA ILE A 7 -16.47 -8.53 -4.23
C ILE A 7 -15.04 -8.97 -4.58
N ARG A 8 -14.78 -9.29 -5.85
CA ARG A 8 -13.44 -9.67 -6.31
C ARG A 8 -12.42 -8.55 -6.14
N ILE A 9 -12.77 -7.31 -6.48
CA ILE A 9 -11.90 -6.15 -6.29
C ILE A 9 -11.55 -5.97 -4.81
N ALA A 10 -12.55 -6.07 -3.92
CA ALA A 10 -12.33 -5.93 -2.47
C ALA A 10 -11.48 -7.06 -1.88
N ALA A 11 -11.64 -8.30 -2.38
CA ALA A 11 -10.81 -9.42 -1.95
C ALA A 11 -9.35 -9.25 -2.39
N ASN A 12 -9.13 -8.82 -3.64
CA ASN A 12 -7.79 -8.56 -4.16
C ASN A 12 -7.10 -7.41 -3.41
N ASP A 13 -7.83 -6.35 -3.07
CA ASP A 13 -7.32 -5.24 -2.26
C ASP A 13 -6.82 -5.72 -0.88
N LYS A 14 -7.62 -6.54 -0.19
CA LYS A 14 -7.22 -7.14 1.10
C LYS A 14 -5.98 -8.03 0.97
N LEU A 15 -5.93 -8.86 -0.08
CA LEU A 15 -4.79 -9.75 -0.32
C LEU A 15 -3.52 -8.94 -0.62
N LEU A 16 -3.63 -7.89 -1.44
CA LEU A 16 -2.52 -7.00 -1.76
C LEU A 16 -1.98 -6.33 -0.49
N LYS A 17 -2.85 -5.81 0.36
CA LYS A 17 -2.46 -5.22 1.66
C LYS A 17 -1.72 -6.22 2.54
N ALA A 18 -2.23 -7.45 2.67
CA ALA A 18 -1.58 -8.49 3.44
C ALA A 18 -0.19 -8.86 2.88
N VAL A 19 -0.05 -8.93 1.55
CA VAL A 19 1.25 -9.18 0.90
C VAL A 19 2.23 -8.04 1.17
N ILE A 20 1.81 -6.79 1.04
CA ILE A 20 2.67 -5.63 1.34
C ILE A 20 3.11 -5.66 2.82
N THR A 21 2.20 -5.96 3.75
CA THR A 21 2.57 -6.10 5.18
C THR A 21 3.61 -7.20 5.40
N LEU A 22 3.42 -8.39 4.81
CA LEU A 22 4.38 -9.49 4.97
C LEU A 22 5.75 -9.16 4.36
N LEU A 23 5.77 -8.49 3.21
CA LEU A 23 7.00 -8.06 2.57
C LEU A 23 7.71 -6.97 3.40
N ALA A 24 6.97 -6.02 3.97
CA ALA A 24 7.52 -4.99 4.85
C ALA A 24 8.09 -5.56 6.17
N ILE A 25 7.53 -6.66 6.67
CA ILE A 25 8.11 -7.37 7.82
C ILE A 25 9.44 -8.04 7.44
N LYS A 26 9.52 -8.60 6.22
CA LYS A 26 10.74 -9.25 5.72
C LYS A 26 11.84 -8.24 5.37
N ASP A 27 11.44 -7.09 4.84
CA ASP A 27 12.30 -6.00 4.41
C ASP A 27 11.75 -4.65 4.95
N PRO A 28 12.30 -4.15 6.06
CA PRO A 28 11.80 -2.95 6.72
C PRO A 28 11.85 -1.68 5.86
N ASP A 29 12.75 -1.62 4.87
CA ASP A 29 12.97 -0.43 4.04
C ASP A 29 12.04 -0.39 2.81
N LEU A 30 11.37 -1.50 2.49
CA LEU A 30 10.49 -1.64 1.32
C LEU A 30 9.40 -0.56 1.23
N LEU A 31 8.83 -0.17 2.37
CA LEU A 31 7.78 0.86 2.38
C LEU A 31 8.32 2.24 1.99
N ASP A 32 9.57 2.53 2.33
CA ASP A 32 10.24 3.80 1.98
C ASP A 32 10.62 3.81 0.49
N GLU A 33 10.99 2.65 -0.07
CA GLU A 33 11.18 2.47 -1.50
C GLU A 33 9.87 2.68 -2.28
N LEU A 34 8.75 2.14 -1.78
CA LEU A 34 7.43 2.33 -2.39
C LEU A 34 7.01 3.81 -2.39
N ASP A 35 7.22 4.52 -1.28
CA ASP A 35 6.97 5.96 -1.19
C ASP A 35 7.80 6.74 -2.23
N THR A 36 9.06 6.34 -2.43
CA THR A 36 9.95 6.93 -3.44
C THR A 36 9.44 6.67 -4.86
N ILE A 37 8.99 5.45 -5.17
CA ILE A 37 8.40 5.09 -6.47
C ILE A 37 7.14 5.93 -6.73
N PHE A 38 6.28 6.11 -5.73
CA PHE A 38 5.09 6.95 -5.87
C PHE A 38 5.42 8.43 -6.08
N ALA A 39 6.46 8.95 -5.42
CA ALA A 39 6.94 10.31 -5.62
C ALA A 39 7.51 10.51 -7.04
N LEU A 40 8.36 9.59 -7.52
CA LEU A 40 8.92 9.63 -8.88
C LEU A 40 7.82 9.54 -9.95
N ALA A 41 6.87 8.63 -9.77
CA ALA A 41 5.75 8.51 -10.69
C ALA A 41 4.92 9.81 -10.74
N ALA A 42 4.78 10.51 -9.61
CA ALA A 42 4.11 11.80 -9.53
C ALA A 42 4.82 12.91 -10.30
N ASP A 43 6.16 12.96 -10.23
CA ASP A 43 6.98 13.95 -10.90
C ASP A 43 7.07 13.72 -12.42
N GLU A 44 7.06 12.46 -12.86
CA GLU A 44 7.15 12.08 -14.29
C GLU A 44 5.81 12.15 -15.04
N GLY A 45 4.71 12.50 -14.36
CA GLY A 45 3.39 12.59 -14.97
C GLY A 45 2.84 11.24 -15.46
N HIS A 46 3.27 10.14 -14.85
CA HIS A 46 2.75 8.81 -15.14
C HIS A 46 1.29 8.66 -14.67
N SER A 47 0.51 7.70 -15.19
CA SER A 47 -0.91 7.57 -14.80
C SER A 47 -1.13 7.22 -13.33
N LEU A 48 -0.07 6.81 -12.61
CA LEU A 48 -0.04 6.70 -11.14
C LEU A 48 -0.11 8.10 -10.48
N ALA A 49 0.38 9.15 -11.14
CA ALA A 49 0.24 10.56 -10.79
C ALA A 49 -1.16 11.13 -11.07
N ASP A 50 -1.90 10.54 -12.00
CA ASP A 50 -3.27 10.96 -12.32
C ASP A 50 -4.28 10.50 -11.25
N ALA A 51 -3.84 9.72 -10.26
CA ALA A 51 -4.64 9.42 -9.09
C ALA A 51 -5.05 10.73 -8.40
N ASP A 52 -6.36 10.98 -8.34
CA ASP A 52 -6.94 12.14 -7.66
C ASP A 52 -6.34 12.31 -6.25
N ARG A 53 -6.24 13.56 -5.78
CA ARG A 53 -5.63 13.90 -4.48
C ARG A 53 -6.20 13.05 -3.33
N ARG A 54 -7.49 12.70 -3.42
CA ARG A 54 -8.16 11.81 -2.46
C ARG A 54 -7.60 10.39 -2.47
N THR A 55 -7.36 9.82 -3.64
CA THR A 55 -6.78 8.48 -3.79
C THR A 55 -5.35 8.43 -3.25
N ARG A 56 -4.54 9.46 -3.52
CA ARG A 56 -3.19 9.56 -2.92
C ARG A 56 -3.22 9.63 -1.40
N LEU A 57 -4.15 10.41 -0.84
CA LEU A 57 -4.30 10.50 0.62
C LEU A 57 -4.70 9.15 1.22
N GLN A 58 -5.63 8.43 0.59
CA GLN A 58 -6.03 7.09 1.02
C GLN A 58 -4.86 6.11 0.96
N LEU A 59 -4.11 6.07 -0.14
CA LEU A 59 -2.94 5.19 -0.27
C LEU A 59 -1.90 5.46 0.82
N LYS A 60 -1.62 6.74 1.10
CA LYS A 60 -0.70 7.11 2.18
C LYS A 60 -1.18 6.61 3.56
N GLN A 61 -2.47 6.81 3.88
CA GLN A 61 -3.05 6.33 5.13
C GLN A 61 -2.99 4.80 5.24
N GLU A 62 -3.22 4.09 4.14
CA GLU A 62 -3.13 2.63 4.10
C GLU A 62 -1.69 2.14 4.27
N LEU A 63 -0.71 2.81 3.66
CA LEU A 63 0.71 2.50 3.85
C LEU A 63 1.17 2.76 5.29
N GLU A 64 0.76 3.88 5.90
CA GLU A 64 1.01 4.17 7.31
C GLU A 64 0.41 3.09 8.24
N PHE A 65 -0.80 2.62 7.95
CA PHE A 65 -1.43 1.53 8.68
C PHE A 65 -0.66 0.21 8.53
N ILE A 66 -0.26 -0.14 7.30
CA ILE A 66 0.56 -1.33 7.04
C ILE A 66 1.90 -1.25 7.80
N ARG A 67 2.55 -0.09 7.81
CA ARG A 67 3.77 0.16 8.57
C ARG A 67 3.57 -0.10 10.06
N SER A 68 2.51 0.45 10.65
CA SER A 68 2.16 0.22 12.05
C SER A 68 1.98 -1.27 12.37
N LEU A 69 1.28 -2.01 11.49
CA LEU A 69 1.09 -3.46 11.67
C LEU A 69 2.40 -4.23 11.58
N ALA A 70 3.24 -3.91 10.61
CA ALA A 70 4.54 -4.55 10.43
C ALA A 70 5.46 -4.30 11.63
N SER A 71 5.52 -3.05 12.12
CA SER A 71 6.30 -2.70 13.32
C SER A 71 5.82 -3.44 14.56
N SER A 72 4.50 -3.48 14.82
CA SER A 72 3.97 -4.26 15.95
C SER A 72 4.26 -5.76 15.84
N ALA A 73 4.22 -6.33 14.64
CA ALA A 73 4.55 -7.73 14.42
C ALA A 73 6.04 -8.03 14.72
N LEU A 74 6.95 -7.14 14.31
CA LEU A 74 8.38 -7.25 14.60
C LEU A 74 8.68 -7.15 16.09
N GLU A 75 8.01 -6.24 16.82
CA GLU A 75 8.16 -6.09 18.27
C GLU A 75 7.72 -7.36 19.03
N THR A 76 6.67 -8.06 18.57
CA THR A 76 6.21 -9.31 19.20
C THR A 76 7.07 -10.53 18.89
N ALA A 77 8.00 -10.42 17.93
CA ALA A 77 8.89 -11.50 17.52
C ALA A 77 10.27 -11.46 18.23
N HIS A 78 10.48 -10.51 19.15
CA HIS A 78 11.65 -10.39 20.03
C HIS A 78 11.28 -10.71 21.48
#